data_AF-A0A087D627-F1
#
_entry.id   AF-A0A087D627-F1
#
_cell.length_a   1.000
_cell.length_b   1.000
_cell.length_c   1.000
_cell.angle_alpha   90.00
_cell.angle_beta   90.00
_cell.angle_gamma   90.00
#
_symmetry.space_group_name_H-M   'P 1'
#
loop_
_entity.id
_entity.type
_entity.pdbx_description
1 polymer ?
#
loop_
_entity_poly.entity_id
_entity_poly.type
_entity_poly.pdbx_seq_one_letter_code
_entity_poly.pdbx_strand_id
1 'polypeptide(L)'
;MSSSEHMRMTIGHNPVIHSDFPDPDIIRVGETYYMASTTMFLMPGCDVLKSYDLVHWELLAHAYDELDDTPAQRLEEEGRNAYGCGMWAPSLRYHDGIFSIVFTANDTKKTYVLEARDPAGPWKKRTIEGFYHDNSVLYDDDGRVYMVYGNMQLHLTELEPDLSRPKSGGSIGLSPKMILKPTLDSKAAIFIDMKAVTMCGLAITEKGIAKLKFV
;
A
#
# COMPACT_ATOMS: atom_id res chain seq x y z
N MET A 1 20.13 43.20 1.49
CA MET A 1 19.20 42.94 2.61
C MET A 1 18.67 41.53 2.41
N SER A 2 19.17 40.60 3.23
CA SER A 2 18.77 39.20 3.22
C SER A 2 17.44 39.08 3.95
N SER A 3 16.38 38.74 3.23
CA SER A 3 15.09 38.40 3.80
C SER A 3 15.04 36.90 3.94
N SER A 4 15.38 36.42 5.14
CA SER A 4 15.17 35.02 5.54
C SER A 4 13.67 34.69 5.48
N GLU A 5 13.27 33.94 4.46
CA GLU A 5 11.98 33.23 4.46
C GLU A 5 11.97 32.31 5.68
N HIS A 6 11.21 32.70 6.69
CA HIS A 6 10.97 31.85 7.84
C HIS A 6 10.12 30.68 7.36
N MET A 7 10.73 29.50 7.33
CA MET A 7 10.01 28.23 7.19
C MET A 7 8.87 28.23 8.22
N ARG A 8 7.63 28.37 7.75
CA ARG A 8 6.45 28.21 8.61
C ARG A 8 6.43 26.75 9.05
N MET A 9 6.74 26.52 10.31
CA MET A 9 6.54 25.23 10.95
C MET A 9 5.04 24.96 10.95
N THR A 10 4.59 24.01 10.13
CA THR A 10 3.21 23.51 10.19
C THR A 10 3.05 22.74 11.50
N ILE A 11 2.30 23.32 12.44
CA ILE A 11 1.92 22.63 13.68
C ILE A 11 0.65 21.85 13.36
N GLY A 12 0.80 20.53 13.14
CA GLY A 12 -0.34 19.61 13.06
C GLY A 12 -0.79 19.17 14.45
N HIS A 13 -2.10 18.97 14.62
CA HIS A 13 -2.67 18.32 15.81
C HIS A 13 -3.28 16.98 15.39
N ASN A 14 -3.05 15.94 16.20
CA ASN A 14 -3.69 14.65 15.97
C ASN A 14 -5.15 14.65 16.44
N PRO A 15 -6.05 13.93 15.72
CA PRO A 15 -5.79 13.23 14.47
C PRO A 15 -5.65 14.20 13.28
N VAL A 16 -4.66 13.97 12.40
CA VAL A 16 -4.45 14.81 11.20
C VAL A 16 -5.61 14.73 10.20
N ILE A 17 -6.33 13.61 10.19
CA ILE A 17 -7.59 13.42 9.47
C ILE A 17 -8.60 12.82 10.44
N HIS A 18 -9.73 13.50 10.65
CA HIS A 18 -10.82 13.03 11.52
C HIS A 18 -11.94 12.42 10.67
N SER A 19 -11.58 11.41 9.86
CA SER A 19 -12.46 10.69 8.93
C SER A 19 -11.94 9.28 8.70
N ASP A 20 -12.77 8.41 8.15
CA ASP A 20 -12.45 6.98 7.99
C ASP A 20 -11.62 6.71 6.73
N PHE A 21 -10.30 6.70 6.90
CA PHE A 21 -9.33 6.29 5.86
C PHE A 21 -8.44 5.16 6.41
N PRO A 22 -8.97 3.92 6.47
CA PRO A 22 -8.27 2.78 7.06
C PRO A 22 -7.17 2.24 6.13
N ASP A 23 -6.22 1.53 6.73
CA ASP A 23 -5.08 0.91 6.06
C ASP A 23 -4.30 1.87 5.14
N PRO A 24 -3.93 3.09 5.60
CA PRO A 24 -3.24 4.05 4.77
C PRO A 24 -1.89 3.50 4.30
N ASP A 25 -1.62 3.59 3.00
CA ASP A 25 -0.28 3.42 2.44
C ASP A 25 0.17 4.72 1.79
N ILE A 26 1.34 5.25 2.19
CA ILE A 26 1.78 6.60 1.87
C ILE A 26 3.11 6.57 1.13
N ILE A 27 3.18 7.27 0.00
CA ILE A 27 4.42 7.52 -0.74
C ILE A 27 4.62 9.02 -0.97
N ARG A 28 5.84 9.41 -1.35
CA ARG A 28 6.17 10.76 -1.82
C ARG A 28 6.68 10.70 -3.26
N VAL A 29 6.14 11.55 -4.13
CA VAL A 29 6.63 11.74 -5.51
C VAL A 29 6.85 13.23 -5.74
N GLY A 30 8.12 13.61 -5.94
CA GLY A 30 8.52 15.03 -5.95
C GLY A 30 8.21 15.70 -4.60
N GLU A 31 7.44 16.78 -4.63
CA GLU A 31 7.03 17.54 -3.43
C GLU A 31 5.64 17.16 -2.91
N THR A 32 5.02 16.10 -3.43
CA THR A 32 3.65 15.70 -3.06
C THR A 32 3.66 14.33 -2.41
N TYR A 33 2.91 14.20 -1.32
CA TYR A 33 2.59 12.95 -0.65
C TYR A 33 1.26 12.43 -1.18
N TYR A 34 1.18 11.12 -1.39
CA TYR A 34 -0.03 10.42 -1.81
C TYR A 34 -0.34 9.30 -0.84
N MET A 35 -1.62 9.07 -0.58
CA MET A 35 -2.11 8.00 0.28
C MET A 35 -3.14 7.19 -0.48
N ALA A 36 -3.05 5.85 -0.43
CA ALA A 36 -4.16 4.98 -0.81
C ALA A 36 -4.80 4.39 0.46
N SER A 37 -6.13 4.32 0.49
CA SER A 37 -6.91 3.84 1.63
C SER A 37 -7.94 2.79 1.20
N THR A 38 -8.27 1.90 2.13
CA THR A 38 -9.24 0.83 1.95
C THR A 38 -10.69 1.35 1.93
N THR A 39 -11.52 0.80 1.04
CA THR A 39 -12.95 1.15 0.92
C THR A 39 -13.88 -0.07 0.97
N MET A 40 -13.34 -1.29 1.12
CA MET A 40 -14.09 -2.54 1.21
C MET A 40 -15.08 -2.71 0.03
N PHE A 41 -16.38 -2.71 0.31
CA PHE A 41 -17.48 -2.92 -0.63
C PHE A 41 -18.04 -1.62 -1.22
N LEU A 42 -17.50 -0.46 -0.83
CA LEU A 42 -17.91 0.82 -1.38
C LEU A 42 -17.39 0.97 -2.81
N MET A 43 -18.27 1.44 -3.69
CA MET A 43 -18.05 1.65 -5.12
C MET A 43 -18.65 3.02 -5.47
N PRO A 44 -17.88 3.99 -6.01
CA PRO A 44 -16.45 3.89 -6.37
C PRO A 44 -15.55 3.66 -5.15
N GLY A 45 -14.36 3.10 -5.38
CA GLY A 45 -13.50 2.61 -4.30
C GLY A 45 -12.01 2.83 -4.52
N CYS A 46 -11.23 2.47 -3.49
CA CYS A 46 -9.84 2.87 -3.29
C CYS A 46 -9.68 4.40 -3.27
N ASP A 47 -9.74 4.98 -2.07
CA ASP A 47 -9.55 6.41 -1.91
C ASP A 47 -8.07 6.75 -2.08
N VAL A 48 -7.78 7.67 -3.00
CA VAL A 48 -6.47 8.27 -3.20
C VAL A 48 -6.52 9.68 -2.66
N LEU A 49 -5.66 10.01 -1.71
CA LEU A 49 -5.54 11.35 -1.14
C LEU A 49 -4.17 11.93 -1.50
N LYS A 50 -4.08 13.26 -1.47
CA LYS A 50 -2.81 13.98 -1.60
C LYS A 50 -2.59 14.96 -0.46
N SER A 51 -1.33 15.23 -0.18
CA SER A 51 -0.89 16.26 0.77
C SER A 51 0.45 16.84 0.33
N TYR A 52 0.73 18.07 0.74
CA TYR A 52 2.05 18.70 0.56
C TYR A 52 2.87 18.74 1.86
N ASP A 53 2.25 18.42 3.00
CA ASP A 53 2.85 18.62 4.32
C ASP A 53 2.55 17.49 5.34
N LEU A 54 1.91 16.40 4.90
CA LEU A 54 1.46 15.26 5.72
C LEU A 54 0.40 15.61 6.78
N VAL A 55 -0.05 16.87 6.86
CA VAL A 55 -1.03 17.34 7.85
C VAL A 55 -2.36 17.61 7.17
N HIS A 56 -2.36 18.35 6.07
CA HIS A 56 -3.56 18.71 5.33
C HIS A 56 -3.71 17.76 4.13
N TRP A 57 -4.78 16.98 4.14
CA TRP A 57 -5.07 15.97 3.12
C TRP A 57 -6.33 16.32 2.34
N GLU A 58 -6.27 16.11 1.04
CA GLU A 58 -7.40 16.28 0.12
C GLU A 58 -7.68 14.95 -0.58
N LEU A 59 -8.96 14.56 -0.67
CA LEU A 59 -9.37 13.46 -1.54
C LEU A 59 -9.07 13.85 -2.99
N LEU A 60 -8.23 13.06 -3.65
CA LEU A 60 -7.80 13.29 -5.02
C LEU A 60 -8.69 12.54 -6.02
N ALA A 61 -8.93 11.26 -5.77
CA ALA A 61 -9.72 10.40 -6.65
C ALA A 61 -10.17 9.13 -5.92
N HIS A 62 -11.13 8.43 -6.52
CA HIS A 62 -11.34 7.00 -6.30
C HIS A 62 -10.65 6.24 -7.45
N ALA A 63 -9.90 5.19 -7.15
CA ALA A 63 -9.10 4.53 -8.18
C ALA A 63 -9.92 3.62 -9.11
N TYR A 64 -11.14 3.24 -8.74
CA TYR A 64 -12.05 2.51 -9.61
C TYR A 64 -13.52 2.85 -9.34
N ASP A 65 -14.35 2.76 -10.38
CA ASP A 65 -15.82 2.88 -10.25
C ASP A 65 -16.44 1.59 -9.74
N GLU A 66 -16.02 0.45 -10.32
CA GLU A 66 -16.50 -0.88 -10.00
C GLU A 66 -15.31 -1.81 -9.76
N LEU A 67 -15.36 -2.64 -8.71
CA LEU A 67 -14.25 -3.54 -8.36
C LEU A 67 -14.21 -4.77 -9.28
N ASP A 68 -15.34 -5.45 -9.42
CA ASP A 68 -15.59 -6.56 -10.33
C ASP A 68 -17.11 -6.51 -10.66
N ASP A 69 -17.64 -7.53 -11.33
CA ASP A 69 -19.05 -7.59 -11.70
C ASP A 69 -19.71 -8.85 -11.12
N THR A 70 -19.69 -8.98 -9.79
CA THR A 70 -20.28 -10.15 -9.10
C THR A 70 -21.72 -9.87 -8.62
N PRO A 71 -22.60 -10.89 -8.56
CA PRO A 71 -23.96 -10.72 -8.02
C PRO A 71 -24.00 -10.20 -6.57
N ALA A 72 -22.96 -10.51 -5.77
CA ALA A 72 -22.83 -10.03 -4.40
C ALA A 72 -22.51 -8.54 -4.31
N GLN A 73 -21.75 -8.01 -5.27
CA GLN A 73 -21.44 -6.58 -5.36
C GLN A 73 -22.63 -5.80 -5.91
N ARG A 74 -23.39 -6.38 -6.87
CA ARG A 74 -24.61 -5.78 -7.42
C ARG A 74 -25.86 -5.92 -6.54
N LEU A 75 -25.78 -6.66 -5.44
CA LEU A 75 -26.89 -6.91 -4.51
C LEU A 75 -28.15 -7.50 -5.19
N GLU A 76 -27.95 -8.38 -6.18
CA GLU A 76 -29.05 -8.90 -7.03
C GLU A 76 -29.84 -10.03 -6.39
N GLU A 77 -29.25 -10.74 -5.42
CA GLU A 77 -29.83 -11.93 -4.81
C GLU A 77 -30.11 -11.68 -3.32
N GLU A 78 -31.32 -12.04 -2.86
CA GLU A 78 -31.71 -11.86 -1.46
C GLU A 78 -30.75 -12.62 -0.52
N GLY A 79 -30.20 -11.90 0.45
CA GLY A 79 -29.23 -12.44 1.41
C GLY A 79 -27.78 -12.53 0.90
N ARG A 80 -27.51 -12.24 -0.38
CA ARG A 80 -26.16 -12.23 -0.95
C ARG A 80 -25.61 -10.80 -1.02
N ASN A 81 -24.45 -10.57 -0.41
CA ASN A 81 -23.81 -9.25 -0.35
C ASN A 81 -22.29 -9.39 -0.25
N ALA A 82 -21.59 -8.26 -0.43
CA ALA A 82 -20.16 -8.13 -0.23
C ALA A 82 -19.79 -7.33 1.04
N TYR A 83 -20.71 -7.14 2.00
CA TYR A 83 -20.44 -6.34 3.20
C TYR A 83 -19.24 -6.89 3.99
N GLY A 84 -18.30 -6.00 4.36
CA GLY A 84 -17.04 -6.38 5.00
C GLY A 84 -16.02 -7.10 4.08
N CYS A 85 -16.37 -7.33 2.82
CA CYS A 85 -15.49 -7.87 1.79
C CYS A 85 -15.06 -6.76 0.81
N GLY A 86 -14.78 -7.09 -0.45
CA GLY A 86 -14.25 -6.14 -1.43
C GLY A 86 -12.79 -5.81 -1.17
N MET A 87 -12.38 -4.60 -1.55
CA MET A 87 -10.98 -4.14 -1.54
C MET A 87 -10.45 -3.95 -0.12
N TRP A 88 -9.46 -4.75 0.29
CA TRP A 88 -8.73 -4.62 1.56
C TRP A 88 -7.41 -3.84 1.38
N ALA A 89 -6.49 -3.93 2.36
CA ALA A 89 -5.31 -3.10 2.49
C ALA A 89 -4.53 -2.90 1.16
N PRO A 90 -4.34 -1.64 0.70
CA PRO A 90 -3.60 -1.35 -0.52
C PRO A 90 -2.09 -1.28 -0.32
N SER A 91 -1.34 -1.52 -1.40
CA SER A 91 0.08 -1.24 -1.53
C SER A 91 0.27 -0.24 -2.69
N LEU A 92 0.42 1.04 -2.37
CA LEU A 92 0.66 2.14 -3.29
C LEU A 92 2.17 2.32 -3.53
N ARG A 93 2.62 2.23 -4.78
CA ARG A 93 4.01 2.45 -5.17
C ARG A 93 4.09 3.36 -6.39
N TYR A 94 5.26 4.00 -6.56
CA TYR A 94 5.59 4.75 -7.76
C TYR A 94 6.95 4.26 -8.29
N HIS A 95 6.96 3.80 -9.53
CA HIS A 95 8.15 3.25 -10.18
C HIS A 95 8.10 3.58 -11.68
N ASP A 96 9.20 4.07 -12.24
CA ASP A 96 9.35 4.38 -13.66
C ASP A 96 8.21 5.20 -14.29
N GLY A 97 7.71 6.21 -13.55
CA GLY A 97 6.65 7.09 -14.05
C GLY A 97 5.24 6.50 -13.98
N ILE A 98 5.06 5.41 -13.23
CA ILE A 98 3.79 4.70 -13.06
C ILE A 98 3.48 4.59 -11.56
N PHE A 99 2.28 5.00 -11.19
CA PHE A 99 1.67 4.65 -9.91
C PHE A 99 1.04 3.27 -10.02
N SER A 100 1.29 2.41 -9.04
CA SER A 100 0.63 1.11 -8.90
C SER A 100 -0.02 0.99 -7.52
N ILE A 101 -1.26 0.50 -7.48
CA ILE A 101 -1.97 0.15 -6.24
C ILE A 101 -2.30 -1.33 -6.30
N VAL A 102 -1.72 -2.11 -5.39
CA VAL A 102 -1.95 -3.56 -5.30
C VAL A 102 -2.74 -3.91 -4.06
N PHE A 103 -3.80 -4.70 -4.18
CA PHE A 103 -4.63 -5.10 -3.03
C PHE A 103 -5.31 -6.44 -3.29
N THR A 104 -5.78 -7.09 -2.22
CA THR A 104 -6.65 -8.27 -2.34
C THR A 104 -8.11 -7.91 -2.16
N ALA A 105 -9.00 -8.58 -2.89
CA ALA A 105 -10.42 -8.56 -2.59
C ALA A 105 -10.92 -9.88 -2.02
N ASN A 106 -11.52 -9.83 -0.83
CA ASN A 106 -11.86 -11.03 -0.08
C ASN A 106 -13.08 -11.80 -0.65
N ASP A 107 -13.97 -11.11 -1.35
CA ASP A 107 -15.13 -11.70 -2.03
C ASP A 107 -14.72 -12.40 -3.34
N THR A 108 -13.89 -11.78 -4.17
CA THR A 108 -13.48 -12.36 -5.45
C THR A 108 -12.31 -13.35 -5.31
N LYS A 109 -11.61 -13.34 -4.16
CA LYS A 109 -10.37 -14.12 -3.92
C LYS A 109 -9.27 -13.85 -4.95
N LYS A 110 -9.17 -12.61 -5.40
CA LYS A 110 -8.14 -12.17 -6.37
C LYS A 110 -7.24 -11.10 -5.75
N THR A 111 -6.02 -11.01 -6.28
CA THR A 111 -5.15 -9.85 -6.08
C THR A 111 -5.27 -8.94 -7.30
N TYR A 112 -5.64 -7.68 -7.08
CA TYR A 112 -5.78 -6.66 -8.11
C TYR A 112 -4.57 -5.76 -8.12
N VAL A 113 -4.29 -5.21 -9.29
CA VAL A 113 -3.36 -4.10 -9.46
C VAL A 113 -3.98 -3.06 -10.37
N LEU A 114 -3.93 -1.82 -9.90
CA LEU A 114 -4.36 -0.62 -10.60
C LEU A 114 -3.13 0.18 -10.99
N GLU A 115 -3.02 0.56 -12.26
CA GLU A 115 -1.87 1.31 -12.77
C GLU A 115 -2.29 2.59 -13.47
N ALA A 116 -1.65 3.72 -13.12
CA ALA A 116 -1.89 5.01 -13.76
C ALA A 116 -0.59 5.83 -13.87
N ARG A 117 -0.53 6.75 -14.84
CA ARG A 117 0.56 7.74 -14.94
C ARG A 117 0.30 8.99 -14.10
N ASP A 118 -0.98 9.27 -13.85
CA ASP A 118 -1.45 10.36 -13.01
C ASP A 118 -2.14 9.72 -11.78
N PRO A 119 -1.84 10.15 -10.55
CA PRO A 119 -2.47 9.62 -9.35
C PRO A 119 -3.98 9.93 -9.25
N ALA A 120 -4.52 10.81 -10.11
CA ALA A 120 -5.95 11.00 -10.29
C ALA A 120 -6.59 10.02 -11.31
N GLY A 121 -5.79 9.14 -11.92
CA GLY A 121 -6.21 8.20 -12.96
C GLY A 121 -6.15 8.79 -14.38
N PRO A 122 -6.73 8.11 -15.38
CA PRO A 122 -7.49 6.87 -15.25
C PRO A 122 -6.59 5.69 -14.87
N TRP A 123 -7.13 4.82 -14.01
CA TRP A 123 -6.45 3.63 -13.55
C TRP A 123 -6.79 2.42 -14.43
N LYS A 124 -5.76 1.69 -14.86
CA LYS A 124 -5.92 0.42 -15.56
C LYS A 124 -5.94 -0.71 -14.55
N LYS A 125 -7.04 -1.45 -14.51
CA LYS A 125 -7.24 -2.59 -13.61
C LYS A 125 -6.87 -3.91 -14.28
N ARG A 126 -6.09 -4.74 -13.57
CA ARG A 126 -5.81 -6.14 -13.92
C ARG A 126 -5.59 -6.95 -12.64
N THR A 127 -5.26 -8.23 -12.77
CA THR A 127 -5.02 -9.13 -11.63
C THR A 127 -3.61 -9.70 -11.65
N ILE A 128 -3.12 -10.04 -10.46
CA ILE A 128 -1.91 -10.84 -10.25
C ILE A 128 -2.37 -12.29 -10.00
N GLU A 129 -1.72 -13.27 -10.62
CA GLU A 129 -1.98 -14.68 -10.34
C GLU A 129 -1.67 -15.00 -8.87
N GLY A 130 -2.70 -15.32 -8.07
CA GLY A 130 -2.57 -15.64 -6.65
C GLY A 130 -3.37 -14.73 -5.72
N PHE A 131 -3.33 -15.04 -4.43
CA PHE A 131 -4.02 -14.30 -3.38
C PHE A 131 -3.04 -13.90 -2.28
N TYR A 132 -2.71 -12.61 -2.21
CA TYR A 132 -1.65 -12.07 -1.35
C TYR A 132 -2.23 -11.15 -0.27
N HIS A 133 -2.77 -11.76 0.78
CA HIS A 133 -3.39 -11.05 1.90
C HIS A 133 -2.40 -10.06 2.55
N ASP A 134 -2.83 -8.81 2.78
CA ASP A 134 -2.02 -7.73 3.33
C ASP A 134 -0.65 -7.60 2.65
N ASN A 135 -0.67 -7.53 1.32
CA ASN A 135 0.56 -7.43 0.55
C ASN A 135 1.19 -6.03 0.58
N SER A 136 2.50 -6.00 0.37
CA SER A 136 3.29 -4.82 0.05
C SER A 136 4.26 -5.18 -1.07
N VAL A 137 4.23 -4.40 -2.15
CA VAL A 137 5.13 -4.53 -3.30
C VAL A 137 6.40 -3.70 -3.10
N LEU A 138 7.54 -4.24 -3.51
CA LEU A 138 8.82 -3.53 -3.56
C LEU A 138 9.42 -3.69 -4.96
N TYR A 139 9.66 -2.57 -5.62
CA TYR A 139 10.55 -2.50 -6.79
C TYR A 139 11.95 -2.23 -6.26
N ASP A 140 12.86 -3.19 -6.38
CA ASP A 140 14.22 -3.12 -5.82
C ASP A 140 15.21 -2.54 -6.84
N ASP A 141 16.33 -2.02 -6.34
CA ASP A 141 17.36 -1.36 -7.14
C ASP A 141 18.08 -2.32 -8.11
N ASP A 142 17.97 -3.62 -7.87
CA ASP A 142 18.51 -4.68 -8.73
C ASP A 142 17.58 -5.02 -9.94
N GLY A 143 16.47 -4.30 -10.08
CA GLY A 143 15.47 -4.48 -11.13
C GLY A 143 14.51 -5.64 -10.88
N ARG A 144 14.55 -6.26 -9.69
CA ARG A 144 13.60 -7.31 -9.30
C ARG A 144 12.42 -6.71 -8.56
N VAL A 145 11.30 -7.42 -8.63
CA VAL A 145 10.06 -7.02 -7.98
C VAL A 145 9.70 -8.07 -6.95
N TYR A 146 9.48 -7.63 -5.72
CA TYR A 146 9.14 -8.51 -4.61
C TYR A 146 7.78 -8.14 -4.03
N MET A 147 7.14 -9.13 -3.42
CA MET A 147 5.93 -8.95 -2.65
C MET A 147 6.10 -9.63 -1.29
N VAL A 148 5.92 -8.85 -0.23
CA VAL A 148 5.74 -9.36 1.13
C VAL A 148 4.25 -9.44 1.42
N TYR A 149 3.78 -10.53 2.02
CA TYR A 149 2.36 -10.71 2.34
C TYR A 149 2.16 -11.73 3.47
N GLY A 150 0.95 -11.79 4.00
CA GLY A 150 0.51 -12.75 5.00
C GLY A 150 0.16 -12.11 6.35
N ASN A 151 -0.52 -12.89 7.18
CA ASN A 151 -0.90 -12.53 8.54
C ASN A 151 -0.37 -13.61 9.48
N MET A 152 0.24 -13.22 10.61
CA MET A 152 0.97 -14.08 11.58
C MET A 152 2.22 -14.80 11.04
N GLN A 153 2.22 -15.19 9.77
CA GLN A 153 3.37 -15.69 9.03
C GLN A 153 3.55 -14.84 7.79
N LEU A 154 4.76 -14.32 7.60
CA LEU A 154 5.09 -13.50 6.44
C LEU A 154 5.75 -14.35 5.37
N HIS A 155 5.42 -14.06 4.13
CA HIS A 155 5.97 -14.67 2.94
C HIS A 155 6.65 -13.60 2.10
N LEU A 156 7.73 -13.97 1.43
CA LEU A 156 8.36 -13.15 0.39
C LEU A 156 8.25 -13.90 -0.92
N THR A 157 7.78 -13.25 -1.97
CA THR A 157 7.70 -13.83 -3.31
C THR A 157 8.27 -12.85 -4.32
N GLU A 158 9.20 -13.31 -5.14
CA GLU A 158 9.62 -12.56 -6.33
C GLU A 158 8.54 -12.70 -7.42
N LEU A 159 8.13 -11.58 -7.99
CA LEU A 159 7.16 -11.50 -9.08
C LEU A 159 7.86 -11.32 -10.42
N GLU A 160 7.15 -11.63 -11.50
CA GLU A 160 7.53 -11.12 -12.83
C GLU A 160 7.52 -9.58 -12.81
N PRO A 161 8.39 -8.89 -13.58
CA PRO A 161 8.51 -7.42 -13.52
C PRO A 161 7.22 -6.66 -13.86
N ASP A 162 6.31 -7.30 -14.62
CA ASP A 162 5.01 -6.75 -14.98
C ASP A 162 3.93 -7.00 -13.91
N LEU A 163 4.27 -7.54 -12.73
CA LEU A 163 3.34 -7.96 -11.68
C LEU A 163 2.24 -8.92 -12.19
N SER A 164 2.48 -9.73 -13.21
CA SER A 164 1.45 -10.66 -13.71
C SER A 164 1.28 -11.89 -12.82
N ARG A 165 2.38 -12.44 -12.31
CA ARG A 165 2.42 -13.68 -11.53
C ARG A 165 3.72 -13.81 -10.73
N PRO A 166 3.81 -14.77 -9.79
CA PRO A 166 5.09 -15.21 -9.24
C PRO A 166 6.07 -15.64 -10.31
N LYS A 167 7.32 -15.29 -10.09
CA LYS A 167 8.43 -15.86 -10.85
C LYS A 167 8.58 -17.33 -10.46
N SER A 168 8.84 -18.20 -11.44
CA SER A 168 9.00 -19.63 -11.21
C SER A 168 10.10 -19.91 -10.17
N GLY A 169 9.76 -20.61 -9.09
CA GLY A 169 10.67 -20.90 -7.97
C GLY A 169 10.91 -19.73 -7.01
N GLY A 170 10.18 -18.61 -7.15
CA GLY A 170 10.41 -17.35 -6.42
C GLY A 170 9.77 -17.23 -5.04
N SER A 171 9.12 -18.26 -4.51
CA SER A 171 8.47 -18.22 -3.19
C SER A 171 9.43 -18.66 -2.09
N ILE A 172 9.77 -17.75 -1.18
CA ILE A 172 10.58 -18.02 0.01
C ILE A 172 9.72 -17.72 1.24
N GLY A 173 9.43 -18.76 2.03
CA GLY A 173 8.79 -18.56 3.34
C GLY A 173 9.73 -17.81 4.28
N LEU A 174 9.27 -16.71 4.89
CA LEU A 174 10.05 -16.02 5.90
C LEU A 174 9.75 -16.65 7.26
N SER A 175 10.74 -17.26 7.90
CA SER A 175 10.59 -17.64 9.31
C SER A 175 10.54 -16.38 10.18
N PRO A 176 9.85 -16.39 11.34
CA PRO A 176 9.87 -15.25 12.28
C PRO A 176 11.27 -14.83 12.74
N LYS A 177 12.28 -15.71 12.59
CA LYS A 177 13.69 -15.43 12.88
C LYS A 177 14.45 -14.78 11.72
N MET A 178 13.87 -14.72 10.53
CA MET A 178 14.45 -14.06 9.35
C MET A 178 14.07 -12.59 9.30
N ILE A 179 14.12 -11.93 10.47
CA ILE A 179 14.14 -10.48 10.54
C ILE A 179 15.63 -10.10 10.56
N LEU A 180 16.12 -9.69 9.39
CA LEU A 180 17.40 -8.99 9.19
C LEU A 180 18.66 -9.79 9.54
N LYS A 181 19.22 -10.51 8.55
CA LYS A 181 20.69 -10.61 8.48
C LYS A 181 21.20 -9.35 7.76
N PRO A 182 22.13 -8.57 8.34
CA PRO A 182 22.69 -7.35 7.76
C PRO A 182 23.70 -7.66 6.62
N THR A 183 23.37 -8.61 5.74
CA THR A 183 24.23 -9.05 4.64
C THR A 183 23.71 -8.66 3.26
N LEU A 184 22.65 -7.86 3.17
CA LEU A 184 22.44 -7.03 1.98
C LEU A 184 23.24 -5.75 2.17
N ASP A 185 24.21 -5.54 1.29
CA ASP A 185 25.06 -4.37 1.27
C ASP A 185 24.21 -3.08 1.22
N SER A 186 24.11 -2.44 2.38
CA SER A 186 24.04 -0.98 2.64
C SER A 186 23.16 -0.04 1.80
N LYS A 187 22.22 -0.49 0.95
CA LYS A 187 21.25 0.43 0.28
C LYS A 187 19.81 -0.09 0.16
N ALA A 188 19.60 -1.40 0.13
CA ALA A 188 18.26 -1.99 0.20
C ALA A 188 17.77 -2.04 1.66
N ALA A 189 17.55 -0.87 2.28
CA ALA A 189 16.74 -0.82 3.48
C ALA A 189 15.33 -1.23 3.07
N ILE A 190 14.99 -2.51 3.30
CA ILE A 190 13.63 -3.01 3.22
C ILE A 190 12.82 -2.13 4.15
N PHE A 191 12.14 -1.12 3.59
CA PHE A 191 11.00 -0.48 4.21
C PHE A 191 9.97 -1.60 4.32
N ILE A 192 10.03 -2.30 5.45
CA ILE A 192 8.87 -3.03 5.94
C ILE A 192 7.87 -1.92 6.19
N ASP A 193 7.02 -1.74 5.19
CA ASP A 193 5.81 -0.94 5.22
C ASP A 193 5.19 -1.08 6.61
N MET A 194 4.81 0.06 7.20
CA MET A 194 4.19 0.12 8.51
C MET A 194 3.02 -0.87 8.64
N LYS A 195 2.43 -1.36 7.54
CA LYS A 195 1.41 -2.42 7.54
C LYS A 195 1.80 -3.71 8.27
N ALA A 196 3.00 -4.25 8.10
CA ALA A 196 3.42 -5.44 8.86
C ALA A 196 3.76 -5.11 10.33
N VAL A 197 3.97 -3.83 10.63
CA VAL A 197 4.38 -3.31 11.92
C VAL A 197 3.18 -2.87 12.78
N THR A 198 2.06 -2.48 12.20
CA THR A 198 0.89 -2.01 12.97
C THR A 198 0.22 -3.12 13.81
N MET A 199 0.58 -4.39 13.60
CA MET A 199 0.25 -5.46 14.56
C MET A 199 1.29 -5.67 15.68
N CYS A 200 2.49 -5.06 15.64
CA CYS A 200 3.60 -5.32 16.59
C CYS A 200 4.52 -4.13 17.01
N GLY A 201 4.29 -2.88 16.61
CA GLY A 201 4.93 -1.70 17.22
C GLY A 201 6.46 -1.61 17.10
N LEU A 202 7.00 -1.56 15.88
CA LEU A 202 8.45 -1.42 15.62
C LEU A 202 8.76 -0.59 14.37
N ALA A 203 9.09 0.70 14.53
CA ALA A 203 9.59 1.53 13.42
C ALA A 203 11.11 1.30 13.23
N ILE A 204 11.55 1.04 11.99
CA ILE A 204 12.98 0.97 11.62
C ILE A 204 13.36 2.29 10.96
N THR A 205 14.41 2.94 11.44
CA THR A 205 14.98 4.16 10.83
C THR A 205 16.40 3.90 10.34
N GLU A 206 16.94 4.77 9.46
CA GLU A 206 18.30 4.71 8.90
C GLU A 206 19.42 4.56 9.96
N LYS A 207 19.15 4.85 11.24
CA LYS A 207 20.12 4.76 12.35
C LYS A 207 19.95 3.52 13.24
N GLY A 208 19.18 2.53 12.80
CA GLY A 208 18.90 1.32 13.58
C GLY A 208 17.63 1.40 14.43
N ILE A 209 17.37 0.33 15.19
CA ILE A 209 16.14 0.10 15.95
C ILE A 209 15.97 1.19 17.02
N ALA A 210 15.00 2.07 16.85
CA ALA A 210 14.54 2.96 17.90
C ALA A 210 13.34 2.32 18.60
N LYS A 211 13.50 1.92 19.88
CA LYS A 211 12.36 1.57 20.72
C LYS A 211 11.54 2.84 20.98
N LEU A 212 10.40 2.99 20.31
CA LEU A 212 9.37 3.92 20.76
C LEU A 212 8.78 3.37 22.07
N LYS A 213 9.15 4.00 23.20
CA LYS A 213 8.42 3.86 24.46
C LYS A 213 7.20 4.77 24.37
N PHE A 214 6.01 4.19 24.38
CA PHE A 214 4.79 4.92 24.72
C PHE A 214 4.55 4.80 26.23
N VAL A 215 4.27 5.94 26.86
CA VAL A 215 3.60 6.03 28.18
C VAL A 215 2.11 5.89 27.93
#